data_AF-A0AAE0DXA7-F1
#
_entry.id   AF-A0AAE0DXA7-F1
#
_cell.length_a   1.000
_cell.length_b   1.000
_cell.length_c   1.000
_cell.angle_alpha   90.00
_cell.angle_beta   90.00
_cell.angle_gamma   90.00
#
_symmetry.space_group_name_H-M   'P 1'
#
loop_
_entity.id
_entity.type
_entity.pdbx_description
1 polymer ?
#
loop_
_entity_poly.entity_id
_entity_poly.type
_entity_poly.pdbx_seq_one_letter_code
_entity_poly.pdbx_strand_id
1 'polypeptide(L)'
;MKAGEIERLYGALSLKEKVCPVPVQVLDTGLKGLGEQRLALCLVGKVLSTALINREAFMSLIARIWRVTEEVEIEIVSEDSVKCEVVDGGELKSRRHLNVRGKSTTLPSITEKNWDDIKFGVDNQVDFYAVSFVKDAQVVHELKNYLKNIHVIVKLESADSIPNLHSIITASDGAMVARGDLGAELPIAEVPLLQEEIIRGCCSMEKAVIVATNMLERMIVHPTPTRAEVSDIAIAVREGADAVMLSGETAHGKFPLKAVKVMHTVSLRTEATIPGGTMPPNLGQAFKNHMSEMFAYHATMMSNTLGTSIVVFTKTGFMAILLSHYRPSGTVFAFTNVVSFVFCLVVLDLIMLLA
;
A
#
# COMPACT_ATOMS: atom_id res chain seq x y z
N MET A 1 -48.32 16.87 5.19
CA MET A 1 -47.90 17.38 3.86
C MET A 1 -46.66 18.22 4.06
N LYS A 2 -45.62 18.14 3.25
CA LYS A 2 -45.26 17.24 2.15
C LYS A 2 -43.78 17.55 1.87
N ALA A 3 -43.04 16.54 1.46
CA ALA A 3 -41.76 16.70 0.76
C ALA A 3 -41.91 17.79 -0.32
N GLY A 4 -41.11 18.85 -0.23
CA GLY A 4 -41.27 20.01 -1.11
C GLY A 4 -40.11 21.01 -1.13
N GLU A 5 -39.16 20.95 -0.19
CA GLU A 5 -38.05 21.92 -0.16
C GLU A 5 -36.64 21.30 -0.26
N ILE A 6 -36.54 19.99 -0.55
CA ILE A 6 -35.25 19.31 -0.81
C ILE A 6 -35.03 19.02 -2.32
N GLU A 7 -36.01 19.30 -3.18
CA GLU A 7 -35.97 18.93 -4.61
C GLU A 7 -35.41 19.99 -5.59
N ARG A 8 -34.75 21.06 -5.11
CA ARG A 8 -34.09 22.04 -6.01
C ARG A 8 -32.59 21.92 -6.19
N LEU A 9 -31.94 20.92 -5.58
CA LEU A 9 -30.48 20.71 -5.71
C LEU A 9 -30.04 19.42 -6.42
N TYR A 10 -30.97 18.60 -6.93
CA TYR A 10 -30.63 17.31 -7.58
C TYR A 10 -31.47 16.96 -8.83
N GLY A 11 -31.80 17.96 -9.66
CA GLY A 11 -32.60 17.76 -10.87
C GLY A 11 -31.78 17.61 -12.14
N ALA A 12 -31.68 16.36 -12.63
CA ALA A 12 -31.40 15.94 -14.01
C ALA A 12 -29.92 15.84 -14.46
N LEU A 13 -29.39 14.62 -14.35
CA LEU A 13 -28.72 13.98 -15.49
C LEU A 13 -28.76 12.45 -15.32
N SER A 14 -29.80 11.89 -15.91
CA SER A 14 -29.94 10.45 -16.19
C SER A 14 -28.76 9.99 -17.02
N LEU A 15 -27.93 9.11 -16.45
CA LEU A 15 -26.93 8.33 -17.17
C LEU A 15 -27.62 7.47 -18.25
N LYS A 16 -27.40 7.81 -19.53
CA LYS A 16 -27.48 6.85 -20.62
C LYS A 16 -26.06 6.56 -21.07
N GLU A 17 -25.57 5.38 -20.72
CA GLU A 17 -24.38 4.79 -21.33
C GLU A 17 -24.59 4.73 -22.85
N LYS A 18 -23.71 5.40 -23.59
CA LYS A 18 -23.48 5.13 -25.01
C LYS A 18 -21.99 4.91 -25.21
N VAL A 19 -21.63 3.65 -25.24
CA VAL A 19 -20.40 3.18 -25.89
C VAL A 19 -20.60 3.40 -27.40
N CYS A 20 -19.69 4.13 -28.05
CA CYS A 20 -19.64 4.15 -29.51
C CYS A 20 -18.18 4.23 -30.00
N PRO A 21 -17.76 3.31 -30.90
CA PRO A 21 -16.41 3.26 -31.45
C PRO A 21 -16.36 3.96 -32.80
N VAL A 22 -15.40 4.85 -33.07
CA VAL A 22 -15.10 5.19 -34.47
C VAL A 22 -13.70 5.79 -34.67
N PRO A 23 -13.12 5.61 -35.89
CA PRO A 23 -11.71 5.73 -36.18
C PRO A 23 -11.30 7.13 -36.69
N VAL A 24 -9.99 7.36 -36.71
CA VAL A 24 -9.33 8.58 -37.19
C VAL A 24 -9.54 8.75 -38.71
N GLN A 25 -10.09 9.89 -39.13
CA GLN A 25 -9.95 10.41 -40.49
C GLN A 25 -9.54 11.88 -40.45
N VAL A 26 -8.51 12.21 -41.22
CA VAL A 26 -7.97 13.55 -41.43
C VAL A 26 -8.72 14.21 -42.59
N LEU A 27 -9.16 15.45 -42.41
CA LEU A 27 -9.73 16.28 -43.47
C LEU A 27 -8.96 17.60 -43.53
N ASP A 28 -8.32 17.82 -44.68
CA ASP A 28 -7.57 19.01 -45.06
C ASP A 28 -8.56 20.06 -45.62
N THR A 29 -8.62 21.24 -45.00
CA THR A 29 -9.46 22.34 -45.50
C THR A 29 -8.58 23.53 -45.82
N GLY A 30 -8.24 23.67 -47.11
CA GLY A 30 -7.52 24.81 -47.64
C GLY A 30 -8.30 26.11 -47.48
N LEU A 31 -7.65 27.11 -46.87
CA LEU A 31 -7.98 28.53 -47.00
C LEU A 31 -6.68 29.34 -46.97
N LYS A 32 -6.39 30.01 -48.09
CA LYS A 32 -5.28 30.94 -48.29
C LYS A 32 -5.65 32.34 -47.81
N GLY A 33 -4.72 32.98 -47.09
CA GLY A 33 -4.44 34.41 -47.18
C GLY A 33 -5.30 35.36 -46.33
N LEU A 34 -4.82 35.67 -45.13
CA LEU A 34 -4.65 37.03 -44.56
C LEU A 34 -3.89 36.88 -43.24
N GLY A 35 -2.97 37.81 -42.96
CA GLY A 35 -1.99 37.74 -41.88
C GLY A 35 -2.58 37.77 -40.48
N GLU A 36 -1.82 37.18 -39.55
CA GLU A 36 -1.93 37.26 -38.09
C GLU A 36 -3.33 37.06 -37.48
N GLN A 37 -3.68 35.79 -37.25
CA GLN A 37 -4.44 35.32 -36.09
C GLN A 37 -4.42 33.78 -36.10
N ARG A 38 -3.59 33.15 -35.26
CA ARG A 38 -3.77 31.72 -34.97
C ARG A 38 -4.82 31.59 -33.87
N LEU A 39 -6.08 31.63 -34.29
CA LEU A 39 -7.19 31.02 -33.56
C LEU A 39 -6.91 29.51 -33.48
N ALA A 40 -6.73 28.99 -32.27
CA ALA A 40 -6.91 27.57 -31.98
C ALA A 40 -8.05 27.48 -30.94
N LEU A 41 -9.28 27.43 -31.44
CA LEU A 41 -10.47 27.10 -30.64
C LEU A 41 -10.71 25.59 -30.84
N CYS A 42 -10.28 24.77 -29.89
CA CYS A 42 -11.12 24.19 -28.84
C CYS A 42 -12.05 23.09 -29.39
N LEU A 43 -11.67 21.83 -29.18
CA LEU A 43 -12.63 20.77 -28.87
C LEU A 43 -12.61 20.56 -27.36
N VAL A 44 -13.64 21.16 -26.78
CA VAL A 44 -14.04 21.22 -25.38
C VAL A 44 -14.18 19.83 -24.77
N GLY A 45 -13.64 19.67 -23.56
CA GLY A 45 -14.26 18.76 -22.59
C GLY A 45 -13.34 17.76 -21.87
N LYS A 46 -12.36 18.24 -21.10
CA LYS A 46 -12.10 17.83 -19.70
C LYS A 46 -10.89 18.59 -19.15
N VAL A 47 -11.18 19.74 -18.53
CA VAL A 47 -10.28 20.35 -17.55
C VAL A 47 -10.12 19.33 -16.41
N LEU A 48 -8.89 18.90 -16.13
CA LEU A 48 -8.58 18.23 -14.87
C LEU A 48 -8.56 19.33 -13.79
N SER A 49 -9.64 19.48 -13.01
CA SER A 49 -9.55 20.26 -11.78
C SER A 49 -8.74 19.44 -10.77
N THR A 50 -7.48 19.76 -10.59
CA THR A 50 -6.68 19.22 -9.50
C THR A 50 -7.12 19.89 -8.20
N ALA A 51 -7.52 19.09 -7.21
CA ALA A 51 -7.59 19.59 -5.85
C ALA A 51 -6.17 19.65 -5.31
N LEU A 52 -5.72 20.86 -4.94
CA LEU A 52 -4.48 21.14 -4.20
C LEU A 52 -3.18 20.81 -4.94
N ILE A 53 -2.79 21.68 -5.88
CA ILE A 53 -1.37 21.90 -6.19
C ILE A 53 -1.05 23.30 -5.68
N ASN A 54 -0.13 23.40 -4.72
CA ASN A 54 0.36 24.67 -4.21
C ASN A 54 1.00 25.48 -5.37
N ARG A 55 0.78 26.79 -5.40
CA ARG A 55 1.13 27.71 -6.50
C ARG A 55 2.61 27.64 -6.90
N GLU A 56 3.50 27.36 -5.95
CA GLU A 56 4.95 27.21 -6.18
C GLU A 56 5.34 25.83 -6.75
N ALA A 57 4.57 24.77 -6.46
CA ALA A 57 4.85 23.43 -6.97
C ALA A 57 4.53 23.30 -8.47
N PHE A 58 3.54 24.08 -8.94
CA PHE A 58 3.08 24.16 -10.33
C PHE A 58 4.14 24.76 -11.27
N MET A 59 4.92 25.75 -10.81
CA MET A 59 5.87 26.49 -11.65
C MET A 59 7.17 25.75 -11.98
N SER A 60 7.48 24.64 -11.31
CA SER A 60 8.68 23.83 -11.59
C SER A 60 8.32 22.51 -12.31
N LEU A 61 7.12 22.41 -12.86
CA LEU A 61 6.56 21.19 -13.45
C LEU A 61 7.08 20.93 -14.89
N ILE A 62 8.21 20.25 -15.00
CA ILE A 62 8.55 19.46 -16.19
C ILE A 62 8.70 18.02 -15.70
N ALA A 63 7.64 17.21 -15.82
CA ALA A 63 7.72 15.78 -15.48
C ALA A 63 6.58 14.98 -16.12
N ARG A 64 6.93 13.78 -16.60
CA ARG A 64 5.98 12.76 -17.09
C ARG A 64 4.98 12.41 -15.99
N ILE A 65 3.69 12.53 -16.29
CA ILE A 65 2.62 11.97 -15.45
C ILE A 65 2.44 10.52 -15.87
N TRP A 66 2.51 9.61 -14.91
CA TRP A 66 2.24 8.20 -15.14
C TRP A 66 0.94 7.81 -14.42
N ARG A 67 0.02 7.22 -15.18
CA ARG A 67 -1.15 6.53 -14.64
C ARG A 67 -1.01 5.05 -14.99
N VAL A 68 -1.71 4.19 -14.25
CA VAL A 68 -1.71 2.72 -14.38
C VAL A 68 -1.92 2.18 -15.82
N THR A 69 -2.25 3.02 -16.82
CA THR A 69 -2.23 2.67 -18.25
C THR A 69 -1.85 3.82 -19.21
N GLU A 70 -1.48 5.00 -18.73
CA GLU A 70 -1.40 6.22 -19.58
C GLU A 70 -0.23 7.10 -19.15
N GLU A 71 0.67 7.38 -20.09
CA GLU A 71 1.80 8.27 -19.94
C GLU A 71 1.49 9.61 -20.62
N VAL A 72 1.85 10.72 -19.98
CA VAL A 72 1.59 12.06 -20.53
C VAL A 72 2.82 12.93 -20.34
N GLU A 73 3.31 13.53 -21.44
CA GLU A 73 4.36 14.54 -21.43
C GLU A 73 3.77 15.93 -21.24
N ILE A 74 4.51 16.82 -20.60
CA ILE A 74 4.00 18.11 -20.14
C ILE A 74 4.82 19.26 -20.73
N GLU A 75 4.11 20.28 -21.24
CA GLU A 75 4.63 21.59 -21.60
C GLU A 75 3.85 22.67 -20.79
N ILE A 76 4.54 23.50 -20.00
CA ILE A 76 3.89 24.59 -19.27
C ILE A 76 3.43 25.66 -20.26
N VAL A 77 2.16 26.05 -20.19
CA VAL A 77 1.58 27.10 -21.05
C VAL A 77 1.21 28.37 -20.27
N SER A 78 0.97 28.28 -18.95
CA SER A 78 0.66 29.43 -18.07
C SER A 78 0.78 29.07 -16.57
N GLU A 79 0.57 30.05 -15.68
CA GLU A 79 0.58 29.86 -14.21
C GLU A 79 -0.58 28.99 -13.68
N ASP A 80 -1.70 28.91 -14.39
CA ASP A 80 -2.91 28.19 -13.94
C ASP A 80 -3.27 27.00 -14.84
N SER A 81 -2.54 26.79 -15.94
CA SER A 81 -2.80 25.68 -16.85
C SER A 81 -1.53 25.08 -17.44
N VAL A 82 -1.56 23.75 -17.52
CA VAL A 82 -0.50 22.92 -18.06
C VAL A 82 -1.05 22.28 -19.33
N LYS A 83 -0.28 22.36 -20.42
CA LYS A 83 -0.60 21.64 -21.64
C LYS A 83 0.12 20.30 -21.57
N CYS A 84 -0.59 19.24 -21.88
CA CYS A 84 -0.03 17.92 -21.83
C CYS A 84 -0.28 17.19 -23.16
N GLU A 85 0.70 16.42 -23.59
CA GLU A 85 0.62 15.50 -24.72
C GLU A 85 0.45 14.07 -24.18
N VAL A 86 -0.63 13.41 -24.60
CA VAL A 86 -0.88 12.02 -24.21
C VAL A 86 0.08 11.12 -25.00
N VAL A 87 0.98 10.47 -24.30
CA VAL A 87 1.94 9.49 -24.86
C VAL A 87 1.26 8.14 -25.02
N ASP A 88 0.64 7.63 -23.94
CA ASP A 88 -0.18 6.42 -23.97
C ASP A 88 -1.64 6.76 -23.64
N GLY A 89 -2.54 6.46 -24.57
CA GLY A 89 -3.97 6.80 -24.44
C GLY A 89 -4.81 5.76 -23.69
N GLY A 90 -6.00 6.17 -23.26
CA GLY A 90 -6.97 5.28 -22.61
C GLY A 90 -8.21 6.00 -22.04
N GLU A 91 -8.98 5.31 -21.20
CA GLU A 91 -10.21 5.83 -20.59
C GLU A 91 -9.95 6.52 -19.22
N LEU A 92 -10.20 7.82 -19.16
CA LEU A 92 -10.17 8.60 -17.91
C LEU A 92 -11.55 8.66 -17.22
N LYS A 93 -11.68 7.90 -16.14
CA LYS A 93 -12.86 7.92 -15.24
C LYS A 93 -12.74 9.05 -14.20
N SER A 94 -13.85 9.39 -13.55
CA SER A 94 -13.91 10.50 -12.57
C SER A 94 -13.09 10.19 -11.29
N ARG A 95 -12.54 11.24 -10.65
CA ARG A 95 -11.82 11.19 -9.36
C ARG A 95 -10.69 10.16 -9.29
N ARG A 96 -9.87 10.09 -10.33
CA ARG A 96 -8.68 9.23 -10.37
C ARG A 96 -7.49 9.94 -9.72
N HIS A 97 -6.65 9.17 -9.03
CA HIS A 97 -5.40 9.66 -8.44
C HIS A 97 -4.44 10.16 -9.53
N LEU A 98 -3.73 11.24 -9.24
CA LEU A 98 -2.74 11.86 -10.10
C LEU A 98 -1.37 11.71 -9.44
N ASN A 99 -0.41 11.10 -10.15
CA ASN A 99 0.96 10.93 -9.67
C ASN A 99 1.91 11.75 -10.56
N VAL A 100 2.85 12.43 -9.93
CA VAL A 100 3.83 13.32 -10.59
C VAL A 100 5.22 12.83 -10.20
N ARG A 101 5.90 12.15 -11.13
CA ARG A 101 7.21 11.56 -10.86
C ARG A 101 8.27 12.61 -10.57
N GLY A 102 9.14 12.31 -9.61
CA GLY A 102 10.35 13.09 -9.36
C GLY A 102 10.14 14.40 -8.60
N LYS A 103 8.96 14.62 -8.01
CA LYS A 103 8.72 15.78 -7.15
C LYS A 103 8.02 15.40 -5.86
N SER A 104 8.63 15.85 -4.75
CA SER A 104 7.97 15.81 -3.47
C SER A 104 6.78 16.75 -3.45
N THR A 105 5.59 16.22 -3.17
CA THR A 105 4.42 17.04 -2.89
C THR A 105 4.62 17.73 -1.53
N THR A 106 4.34 19.02 -1.41
CA THR A 106 4.41 19.71 -0.09
C THR A 106 3.18 19.45 0.78
N LEU A 107 2.32 18.49 0.38
CA LEU A 107 1.14 18.12 1.14
C LEU A 107 1.51 17.33 2.39
N PRO A 108 0.90 17.64 3.54
CA PRO A 108 1.11 16.89 4.77
C PRO A 108 0.57 15.46 4.59
N SER A 109 1.24 14.49 5.22
CA SER A 109 0.82 13.07 5.17
C SER A 109 -0.53 12.82 5.88
N ILE A 110 -0.92 13.69 6.82
CA ILE A 110 -2.22 13.64 7.51
C ILE A 110 -2.97 14.94 7.26
N THR A 111 -4.13 14.84 6.62
CA THR A 111 -5.04 15.97 6.37
C THR A 111 -6.06 16.14 7.49
N GLU A 112 -6.75 17.28 7.56
CA GLU A 112 -7.85 17.49 8.53
C GLU A 112 -8.93 16.40 8.44
N LYS A 113 -9.27 15.97 7.22
CA LYS A 113 -10.20 14.86 7.01
C LYS A 113 -9.69 13.55 7.62
N ASN A 114 -8.38 13.27 7.51
CA ASN A 114 -7.81 12.05 8.09
C ASN A 114 -7.92 12.04 9.61
N TRP A 115 -7.89 13.20 10.28
CA TRP A 115 -8.11 13.25 11.73
C TRP A 115 -9.51 12.80 12.13
N ASP A 116 -10.52 13.02 11.30
CA ASP A 116 -11.87 12.52 11.57
C ASP A 116 -11.98 11.00 11.35
N ASP A 117 -11.32 10.46 10.32
CA ASP A 117 -11.20 9.02 10.11
C ASP A 117 -10.41 8.34 11.26
N ILE A 118 -9.38 9.03 11.77
CA ILE A 118 -8.59 8.59 12.93
C ILE A 118 -9.44 8.59 14.21
N LYS A 119 -10.25 9.62 14.46
CA LYS A 119 -11.18 9.61 15.60
C LYS A 119 -12.19 8.48 15.48
N PHE A 120 -12.76 8.31 14.28
CA PHE A 120 -13.73 7.26 14.01
C PHE A 120 -13.18 5.87 14.32
N GLY A 121 -11.97 5.53 13.84
CA GLY A 121 -11.41 4.21 14.13
C GLY A 121 -10.96 4.03 15.59
N VAL A 122 -10.54 5.10 16.29
CA VAL A 122 -10.32 5.07 17.74
C VAL A 122 -11.62 4.72 18.48
N ASP A 123 -12.73 5.37 18.12
CA ASP A 123 -14.05 5.11 18.71
C ASP A 123 -14.53 3.67 18.43
N ASN A 124 -14.10 3.10 17.29
CA ASN A 124 -14.40 1.72 16.89
C ASN A 124 -13.32 0.70 17.32
N GLN A 125 -12.32 1.12 18.10
CA GLN A 125 -11.27 0.25 18.63
C GLN A 125 -10.53 -0.56 17.55
N VAL A 126 -10.17 0.07 16.44
CA VAL A 126 -9.36 -0.59 15.40
C VAL A 126 -7.98 -0.95 15.95
N ASP A 127 -7.42 -2.08 15.50
CA ASP A 127 -6.11 -2.55 15.98
C ASP A 127 -4.93 -1.85 15.27
N PHE A 128 -5.16 -1.41 14.02
CA PHE A 128 -4.13 -0.87 13.14
C PHE A 128 -4.60 0.38 12.38
N TYR A 129 -3.68 1.34 12.24
CA TYR A 129 -3.75 2.39 11.23
C TYR A 129 -2.67 2.19 10.17
N ALA A 130 -3.09 2.00 8.92
CA ALA A 130 -2.20 2.05 7.77
C ALA A 130 -2.11 3.50 7.26
N VAL A 131 -0.96 4.15 7.44
CA VAL A 131 -0.77 5.57 7.12
C VAL A 131 -0.17 5.72 5.73
N SER A 132 -0.86 6.49 4.90
CA SER A 132 -0.48 6.75 3.52
C SER A 132 0.54 7.89 3.38
N PHE A 133 1.33 7.85 2.30
CA PHE A 133 2.25 8.88 1.84
C PHE A 133 3.17 9.42 2.94
N VAL A 134 3.71 8.52 3.76
CA VAL A 134 4.66 8.86 4.83
C VAL A 134 6.01 9.22 4.24
N LYS A 135 6.54 10.39 4.58
CA LYS A 135 7.81 10.92 4.05
C LYS A 135 8.91 11.01 5.11
N ASP A 136 8.52 11.07 6.37
CA ASP A 136 9.43 11.19 7.51
C ASP A 136 8.87 10.49 8.75
N ALA A 137 9.74 10.27 9.73
CA ALA A 137 9.40 9.66 11.00
C ALA A 137 8.55 10.55 11.91
N GLN A 138 8.54 11.87 11.69
CA GLN A 138 7.86 12.82 12.58
C GLN A 138 6.35 12.59 12.55
N VAL A 139 5.77 12.41 11.37
CA VAL A 139 4.33 12.09 11.20
C VAL A 139 3.95 10.84 12.00
N VAL A 140 4.82 9.82 11.98
CA VAL A 140 4.59 8.55 12.70
C VAL A 140 4.60 8.78 14.22
N HIS A 141 5.55 9.56 14.72
CA HIS A 141 5.62 9.91 16.14
C HIS A 141 4.40 10.71 16.61
N GLU A 142 3.97 11.70 15.83
CA GLU A 142 2.77 12.50 16.11
C GLU A 142 1.52 11.61 16.20
N LEU A 143 1.35 10.70 15.25
CA LEU A 143 0.20 9.80 15.25
C LEU A 143 0.24 8.82 16.43
N LYS A 144 1.40 8.23 16.73
CA LYS A 144 1.54 7.29 17.87
C LYS A 144 1.28 7.97 19.21
N ASN A 145 1.68 9.23 19.37
CA ASN A 145 1.38 10.01 20.57
C ASN A 145 -0.14 10.18 20.78
N TYR A 146 -0.90 10.29 19.69
CA TYR A 146 -2.36 10.37 19.74
C TYR A 146 -3.02 8.99 19.98
N LEU A 147 -2.58 7.97 19.25
CA LEU A 147 -3.22 6.64 19.19
C LEU A 147 -2.95 5.73 20.41
N LYS A 148 -1.86 5.96 21.14
CA LYS A 148 -1.40 5.22 22.33
C LYS A 148 -1.27 3.69 22.15
N ASN A 149 -2.39 2.96 22.10
CA ASN A 149 -2.43 1.49 22.07
C ASN A 149 -2.74 0.90 20.68
N ILE A 150 -3.03 1.75 19.68
CA ILE A 150 -3.29 1.30 18.32
C ILE A 150 -1.98 1.32 17.52
N HIS A 151 -1.72 0.24 16.78
CA HIS A 151 -0.48 0.07 16.03
C HIS A 151 -0.49 0.89 14.74
N VAL A 152 0.67 1.45 14.36
CA VAL A 152 0.85 2.23 13.13
C VAL A 152 1.68 1.45 12.12
N ILE A 153 1.06 1.10 10.99
CA ILE A 153 1.71 0.52 9.82
C ILE A 153 1.93 1.63 8.80
N VAL A 154 3.18 1.87 8.41
CA VAL A 154 3.49 2.90 7.39
C VAL A 154 3.40 2.30 5.99
N LYS A 155 2.66 2.95 5.09
CA LYS A 155 2.61 2.57 3.68
C LYS A 155 3.77 3.22 2.95
N LEU A 156 4.70 2.39 2.49
CA LEU A 156 5.85 2.80 1.72
C LEU A 156 5.43 2.81 0.24
N GLU A 157 5.05 4.00 -0.21
CA GLU A 157 4.30 4.19 -1.46
C GLU A 157 4.80 5.36 -2.33
N SER A 158 5.82 6.07 -1.87
CA SER A 158 6.36 7.26 -2.53
C SER A 158 7.88 7.24 -2.61
N ALA A 159 8.44 7.78 -3.70
CA ALA A 159 9.87 8.00 -3.85
C ALA A 159 10.48 8.83 -2.70
N ASP A 160 9.71 9.74 -2.12
CA ASP A 160 10.13 10.59 -0.98
C ASP A 160 10.41 9.78 0.30
N SER A 161 9.82 8.59 0.43
CA SER A 161 10.00 7.75 1.60
C SER A 161 11.34 7.01 1.60
N ILE A 162 11.95 6.81 0.42
CA ILE A 162 13.16 5.98 0.26
C ILE A 162 14.36 6.53 1.03
N PRO A 163 14.73 7.82 0.94
CA PRO A 163 15.89 8.35 1.67
C PRO A 163 15.74 8.24 3.20
N ASN A 164 14.50 8.21 3.69
CA ASN A 164 14.17 8.17 5.11
C ASN A 164 13.69 6.78 5.57
N LEU A 165 13.81 5.75 4.73
CA LEU A 165 13.18 4.44 4.91
C LEU A 165 13.45 3.85 6.31
N HIS A 166 14.73 3.81 6.70
CA HIS A 166 15.16 3.28 7.98
C HIS A 166 14.53 4.01 9.17
N SER A 167 14.48 5.35 9.12
CA SER A 167 13.91 6.18 10.18
C SER A 167 12.40 6.00 10.31
N ILE A 168 11.71 5.88 9.17
CA ILE A 168 10.25 5.69 9.10
C ILE A 168 9.87 4.33 9.69
N ILE A 169 10.55 3.24 9.29
CA ILE A 169 10.32 1.89 9.82
C ILE A 169 10.64 1.84 11.33
N THR A 170 11.72 2.50 11.76
CA THR A 170 12.09 2.54 13.18
C THR A 170 11.00 3.18 14.05
N ALA A 171 10.36 4.25 13.55
CA ALA A 171 9.30 4.95 14.27
C ALA A 171 7.96 4.18 14.29
N SER A 172 7.71 3.33 13.29
CA SER A 172 6.44 2.61 13.12
C SER A 172 6.36 1.31 13.92
N ASP A 173 5.20 0.66 13.90
CA ASP A 173 5.00 -0.69 14.45
C ASP A 173 5.15 -1.77 13.37
N GLY A 174 5.13 -1.37 12.10
CA GLY A 174 5.37 -2.20 10.93
C GLY A 174 5.32 -1.36 9.66
N ALA A 175 5.51 -2.00 8.52
CA ALA A 175 5.46 -1.36 7.21
C ALA A 175 4.61 -2.15 6.21
N MET A 176 4.12 -1.46 5.19
CA MET A 176 3.40 -2.04 4.06
C MET A 176 4.09 -1.61 2.77
N VAL A 177 4.53 -2.58 1.97
CA VAL A 177 5.09 -2.36 0.64
C VAL A 177 3.93 -2.16 -0.34
N ALA A 178 3.64 -0.92 -0.72
CA ALA A 178 2.56 -0.57 -1.65
C ALA A 178 3.06 -0.52 -3.09
N ARG A 179 3.21 -1.71 -3.70
CA ARG A 179 3.92 -1.91 -4.98
C ARG A 179 3.28 -1.16 -6.16
N GLY A 180 1.96 -1.07 -6.19
CA GLY A 180 1.21 -0.36 -7.23
C GLY A 180 1.51 1.13 -7.22
N ASP A 181 1.57 1.74 -6.04
CA ASP A 181 1.89 3.16 -5.86
C ASP A 181 3.40 3.41 -6.08
N LEU A 182 4.27 2.55 -5.53
CA LEU A 182 5.72 2.62 -5.79
C LEU A 182 6.03 2.50 -7.30
N GLY A 183 5.38 1.60 -8.03
CA GLY A 183 5.58 1.44 -9.47
C GLY A 183 5.03 2.60 -10.31
N ALA A 184 4.13 3.41 -9.73
CA ALA A 184 3.70 4.65 -10.36
C ALA A 184 4.73 5.78 -10.19
N GLU A 185 5.44 5.82 -9.07
CA GLU A 185 6.44 6.85 -8.74
C GLU A 185 7.85 6.52 -9.26
N LEU A 186 8.21 5.24 -9.32
CA LEU A 186 9.56 4.75 -9.60
C LEU A 186 9.61 3.95 -10.90
N PRO A 187 10.80 3.73 -11.50
CA PRO A 187 10.94 2.75 -12.55
C PRO A 187 10.48 1.37 -12.04
N ILE A 188 9.63 0.69 -12.81
CA ILE A 188 9.01 -0.58 -12.37
C ILE A 188 10.02 -1.67 -12.02
N ALA A 189 11.22 -1.61 -12.61
CA ALA A 189 12.32 -2.52 -12.33
C ALA A 189 12.96 -2.33 -10.94
N GLU A 190 12.80 -1.16 -10.32
CA GLU A 190 13.33 -0.85 -8.98
C GLU A 190 12.41 -1.38 -7.87
N VAL A 191 11.12 -1.54 -8.15
CA VAL A 191 10.12 -1.93 -7.14
C VAL A 191 10.45 -3.28 -6.47
N PRO A 192 10.84 -4.35 -7.20
CA PRO A 192 11.24 -5.60 -6.55
C PRO A 192 12.46 -5.47 -5.64
N LEU A 193 13.45 -4.64 -6.03
CA LEU A 193 14.66 -4.42 -5.24
C LEU A 193 14.33 -3.70 -3.92
N LEU A 194 13.47 -2.68 -4.00
CA LEU A 194 13.00 -1.95 -2.82
C LEU A 194 12.10 -2.82 -1.92
N GLN A 195 11.25 -3.67 -2.49
CA GLN A 195 10.46 -4.62 -1.70
C GLN A 195 11.39 -5.49 -0.83
N GLU A 196 12.42 -6.07 -1.43
CA GLU A 196 13.40 -6.89 -0.71
C GLU A 196 14.14 -6.08 0.38
N GLU A 197 14.56 -4.85 0.08
CA GLU A 197 15.20 -3.96 1.06
C GLU A 197 14.28 -3.66 2.25
N ILE A 198 13.01 -3.32 1.97
CA ILE A 198 12.02 -3.01 3.00
C ILE A 198 11.75 -4.23 3.89
N ILE A 199 11.54 -5.41 3.29
CA ILE A 199 11.27 -6.64 4.04
C ILE A 199 12.46 -6.97 4.94
N ARG A 200 13.69 -6.95 4.40
CA ARG A 200 14.91 -7.20 5.18
C ARG A 200 15.08 -6.17 6.31
N GLY A 201 14.81 -4.90 6.03
CA GLY A 201 14.85 -3.81 7.00
C GLY A 201 13.88 -4.05 8.16
N CYS A 202 12.62 -4.36 7.85
CA CYS A 202 11.60 -4.65 8.86
C CYS A 202 11.95 -5.88 9.68
N CYS A 203 12.35 -6.98 9.03
CA CYS A 203 12.81 -8.19 9.70
C CYS A 203 13.98 -7.88 10.65
N SER A 204 14.98 -7.11 10.24
CA SER A 204 16.13 -6.78 11.10
C SER A 204 15.78 -5.95 12.33
N MET A 205 14.64 -5.27 12.32
CA MET A 205 14.13 -4.41 13.40
C MET A 205 12.99 -5.07 14.18
N GLU A 206 12.69 -6.35 13.93
CA GLU A 206 11.58 -7.06 14.55
C GLU A 206 10.21 -6.39 14.28
N LYS A 207 10.07 -5.76 13.09
CA LYS A 207 8.85 -5.07 12.65
C LYS A 207 8.09 -5.92 11.66
N ALA A 208 6.76 -5.92 11.79
CA ALA A 208 5.89 -6.61 10.85
C ALA A 208 5.94 -5.95 9.47
N VAL A 209 5.97 -6.74 8.41
CA VAL A 209 5.93 -6.25 7.03
C VAL A 209 4.84 -6.92 6.19
N ILE A 210 4.05 -6.09 5.52
CA ILE A 210 2.94 -6.51 4.67
C ILE A 210 3.30 -6.21 3.21
N VAL A 211 3.25 -7.21 2.34
CA VAL A 211 3.38 -6.99 0.89
C VAL A 211 1.99 -6.82 0.29
N ALA A 212 1.74 -5.68 -0.33
CA ALA A 212 0.41 -5.28 -0.80
C ALA A 212 0.37 -4.92 -2.28
N THR A 213 -0.86 -4.89 -2.80
CA THR A 213 -1.27 -4.53 -4.19
C THR A 213 -0.78 -5.51 -5.26
N ASN A 214 -1.53 -5.68 -6.34
CA ASN A 214 -1.17 -6.50 -7.51
C ASN A 214 -0.81 -7.98 -7.20
N MET A 215 -1.32 -8.55 -6.10
CA MET A 215 -1.03 -9.94 -5.73
C MET A 215 -1.83 -10.94 -6.57
N LEU A 216 -3.13 -10.72 -6.74
CA LEU A 216 -4.05 -11.56 -7.51
C LEU A 216 -5.00 -10.70 -8.35
N GLU A 217 -4.53 -9.58 -8.91
CA GLU A 217 -5.32 -8.57 -9.64
C GLU A 217 -6.22 -9.19 -10.72
N ARG A 218 -5.73 -10.18 -11.46
CA ARG A 218 -6.50 -10.92 -12.46
C ARG A 218 -7.76 -11.56 -11.87
N MET A 219 -7.71 -11.96 -10.61
CA MET A 219 -8.81 -12.61 -9.91
C MET A 219 -9.97 -11.68 -9.54
N ILE A 220 -9.82 -10.37 -9.74
CA ILE A 220 -10.94 -9.42 -9.68
C ILE A 220 -12.00 -9.79 -10.74
N VAL A 221 -11.55 -10.15 -11.94
CA VAL A 221 -12.43 -10.41 -13.08
C VAL A 221 -12.47 -11.88 -13.52
N HIS A 222 -11.42 -12.66 -13.24
CA HIS A 222 -11.29 -14.05 -13.66
C HIS A 222 -11.22 -15.03 -12.48
N PRO A 223 -11.64 -16.29 -12.64
CA PRO A 223 -11.66 -17.25 -11.53
C PRO A 223 -10.30 -17.87 -11.21
N THR A 224 -9.27 -17.63 -12.03
CA THR A 224 -7.94 -18.23 -11.90
C THR A 224 -6.84 -17.18 -12.05
N PRO A 225 -5.77 -17.27 -11.25
CA PRO A 225 -4.62 -16.38 -11.35
C PRO A 225 -3.75 -16.74 -12.56
N THR A 226 -2.80 -15.86 -12.86
CA THR A 226 -1.66 -16.14 -13.74
C THR A 226 -0.56 -16.89 -12.99
N ARG A 227 0.37 -17.48 -13.74
CA ARG A 227 1.60 -18.05 -13.18
C ARG A 227 2.50 -16.98 -12.55
N ALA A 228 2.50 -15.77 -13.10
CA ALA A 228 3.27 -14.65 -12.59
C ALA A 228 2.78 -14.24 -11.19
N GLU A 229 1.46 -14.06 -11.02
CA GLU A 229 0.85 -13.74 -9.72
C GLU A 229 1.13 -14.82 -8.66
N VAL A 230 1.03 -16.10 -9.03
CA VAL A 230 1.38 -17.20 -8.13
C VAL A 230 2.87 -17.18 -7.74
N SER A 231 3.75 -16.90 -8.69
CA SER A 231 5.19 -16.77 -8.43
C SER A 231 5.50 -15.58 -7.54
N ASP A 232 4.81 -14.47 -7.74
CA ASP A 232 4.97 -13.22 -6.99
C ASP A 232 4.62 -13.40 -5.51
N ILE A 233 3.49 -14.05 -5.20
CA ILE A 233 3.14 -14.44 -3.82
C ILE A 233 4.24 -15.31 -3.21
N ALA A 234 4.70 -16.32 -3.94
CA ALA A 234 5.72 -17.23 -3.45
C ALA A 234 7.08 -16.55 -3.24
N ILE A 235 7.39 -15.47 -3.96
CA ILE A 235 8.59 -14.66 -3.75
C ILE A 235 8.44 -13.83 -2.48
N ALA A 236 7.34 -13.09 -2.32
CA ALA A 236 7.07 -12.29 -1.12
C ALA A 236 7.15 -13.12 0.17
N VAL A 237 6.57 -14.33 0.17
CA VAL A 237 6.65 -15.27 1.30
C VAL A 237 8.09 -15.75 1.53
N ARG A 238 8.85 -16.06 0.47
CA ARG A 238 10.26 -16.47 0.59
C ARG A 238 11.17 -15.38 1.11
N GLU A 239 10.89 -14.13 0.78
CA GLU A 239 11.62 -12.96 1.27
C GLU A 239 11.38 -12.72 2.77
N GLY A 240 10.34 -13.37 3.33
CA GLY A 240 10.01 -13.29 4.75
C GLY A 240 8.99 -12.20 5.07
N ALA A 241 8.07 -11.90 4.15
CA ALA A 241 6.91 -11.08 4.47
C ALA A 241 6.06 -11.74 5.56
N ASP A 242 5.61 -10.96 6.55
CA ASP A 242 4.72 -11.44 7.60
C ASP A 242 3.28 -11.60 7.12
N ALA A 243 2.86 -10.74 6.19
CA ALA A 243 1.55 -10.86 5.57
C ALA A 243 1.56 -10.48 4.09
N VAL A 244 0.61 -11.06 3.37
CA VAL A 244 0.31 -10.77 1.98
C VAL A 244 -1.12 -10.25 1.88
N MET A 245 -1.31 -9.11 1.21
CA MET A 245 -2.60 -8.39 1.22
C MET A 245 -3.36 -8.51 -0.11
N LEU A 246 -4.65 -8.82 0.01
CA LEU A 246 -5.63 -8.69 -1.08
C LEU A 246 -6.39 -7.36 -0.95
N SER A 247 -6.62 -6.69 -2.07
CA SER A 247 -7.26 -5.38 -2.15
C SER A 247 -8.57 -5.47 -2.95
N GLY A 248 -8.55 -5.14 -4.24
CA GLY A 248 -9.74 -5.18 -5.11
C GLY A 248 -10.32 -6.59 -5.24
N GLU A 249 -9.47 -7.62 -5.11
CA GLU A 249 -9.83 -9.03 -5.22
C GLU A 249 -10.91 -9.45 -4.23
N THR A 250 -10.82 -8.95 -3.00
CA THR A 250 -11.77 -9.24 -1.91
C THR A 250 -12.82 -8.16 -1.74
N ALA A 251 -12.47 -6.89 -1.99
CA ALA A 251 -13.37 -5.76 -1.79
C ALA A 251 -14.50 -5.67 -2.83
N HIS A 252 -14.19 -5.88 -4.11
CA HIS A 252 -15.17 -5.78 -5.20
C HIS A 252 -14.96 -6.82 -6.31
N GLY A 253 -14.10 -7.81 -6.09
CA GLY A 253 -13.80 -8.86 -7.06
C GLY A 253 -14.95 -9.84 -7.22
N LYS A 254 -15.01 -10.50 -8.39
CA LYS A 254 -16.02 -11.54 -8.69
C LYS A 254 -15.77 -12.86 -7.96
N PHE A 255 -14.55 -13.08 -7.47
CA PHE A 255 -14.12 -14.36 -6.90
C PHE A 255 -13.36 -14.23 -5.56
N PRO A 256 -13.88 -13.49 -4.57
CA PRO A 256 -13.15 -13.13 -3.34
C PRO A 256 -12.68 -14.36 -2.54
N LEU A 257 -13.57 -15.33 -2.35
CA LEU A 257 -13.23 -16.57 -1.62
C LEU A 257 -12.19 -17.42 -2.36
N LYS A 258 -12.18 -17.41 -3.71
CA LYS A 258 -11.17 -18.14 -4.48
C LYS A 258 -9.81 -17.45 -4.39
N ALA A 259 -9.78 -16.11 -4.42
CA ALA A 259 -8.55 -15.35 -4.26
C ALA A 259 -7.87 -15.67 -2.91
N VAL A 260 -8.64 -15.64 -1.81
CA VAL A 260 -8.13 -16.03 -0.48
C VAL A 260 -7.62 -17.48 -0.46
N LYS A 261 -8.36 -18.43 -1.06
CA LYS A 261 -7.92 -19.84 -1.14
C LYS A 261 -6.63 -20.01 -1.92
N VAL A 262 -6.47 -19.29 -3.03
CA VAL A 262 -5.24 -19.31 -3.83
C VAL A 262 -4.09 -18.76 -3.00
N MET A 263 -4.26 -17.57 -2.41
CA MET A 263 -3.24 -16.94 -1.56
C MET A 263 -2.78 -17.91 -0.46
N HIS A 264 -3.71 -18.44 0.33
CA HIS A 264 -3.44 -19.42 1.38
C HIS A 264 -2.72 -20.68 0.87
N THR A 265 -3.14 -21.24 -0.26
CA THR A 265 -2.52 -22.45 -0.81
C THR A 265 -1.08 -22.18 -1.26
N VAL A 266 -0.81 -21.03 -1.88
CA VAL A 266 0.53 -20.67 -2.34
C VAL A 266 1.46 -20.38 -1.16
N SER A 267 0.99 -19.63 -0.14
CA SER A 267 1.77 -19.34 1.07
C SER A 267 2.16 -20.62 1.80
N LEU A 268 1.20 -21.50 2.13
CA LEU A 268 1.47 -22.77 2.81
C LEU A 268 2.45 -23.67 2.05
N ARG A 269 2.31 -23.74 0.71
CA ARG A 269 3.21 -24.55 -0.12
C ARG A 269 4.62 -23.96 -0.16
N THR A 270 4.73 -22.64 -0.09
CA THR A 270 6.01 -21.94 -0.10
C THR A 270 6.70 -22.06 1.25
N GLU A 271 6.00 -21.83 2.36
CA GLU A 271 6.49 -22.00 3.73
C GLU A 271 7.05 -23.40 3.97
N ALA A 272 6.38 -24.44 3.45
CA ALA A 272 6.85 -25.83 3.56
C ALA A 272 8.21 -26.08 2.89
N THR A 273 8.70 -25.17 2.04
CA THR A 273 10.03 -25.25 1.40
C THR A 273 11.11 -24.42 2.11
N ILE A 274 10.71 -23.57 3.06
CA ILE A 274 11.63 -22.68 3.77
C ILE A 274 12.12 -23.43 5.03
N PRO A 275 13.43 -23.64 5.20
CA PRO A 275 13.95 -24.18 6.45
C PRO A 275 13.71 -23.17 7.58
N GLY A 276 12.99 -23.58 8.63
CA GLY A 276 12.74 -22.72 9.78
C GLY A 276 13.98 -22.50 10.65
N GLY A 277 14.01 -21.36 11.34
CA GLY A 277 15.10 -20.98 12.23
C GLY A 277 16.08 -20.01 11.60
N THR A 278 15.84 -18.71 11.80
CA THR A 278 16.79 -17.65 11.47
C THR A 278 17.72 -17.40 12.66
N MET A 279 19.03 -17.37 12.41
CA MET A 279 20.01 -16.94 13.42
C MET A 279 19.86 -15.43 13.65
N PRO A 280 19.77 -14.94 14.90
CA PRO A 280 19.82 -13.51 15.15
C PRO A 280 21.17 -12.96 14.68
N PRO A 281 21.18 -11.82 13.95
CA PRO A 281 22.42 -11.20 13.49
C PRO A 281 23.33 -10.74 14.64
N ASN A 282 22.77 -10.54 15.85
CA ASN A 282 23.45 -9.93 17.00
C ASN A 282 23.61 -10.87 18.21
N LEU A 283 23.78 -12.17 17.99
CA LEU A 283 24.00 -13.17 19.05
C LEU A 283 25.36 -12.94 19.76
N GLY A 284 25.38 -11.99 20.70
CA GLY A 284 26.59 -11.57 21.42
C GLY A 284 26.65 -10.11 21.90
N GLN A 285 25.68 -9.26 21.55
CA GLN A 285 25.63 -7.88 22.05
C GLN A 285 24.64 -7.74 23.22
N ALA A 286 25.08 -7.11 24.32
CA ALA A 286 24.29 -6.92 25.52
C ALA A 286 23.32 -5.73 25.36
N PHE A 287 22.04 -6.01 25.09
CA PHE A 287 20.96 -5.03 25.04
C PHE A 287 19.92 -5.24 26.16
N LYS A 288 19.03 -4.25 26.37
CA LYS A 288 18.02 -4.24 27.46
C LYS A 288 17.07 -5.45 27.47
N ASN A 289 16.90 -6.16 26.35
CA ASN A 289 16.02 -7.33 26.20
C ASN A 289 16.76 -8.65 25.98
N HIS A 290 18.09 -8.67 26.18
CA HIS A 290 18.95 -9.78 25.81
C HIS A 290 18.48 -11.16 26.34
N MET A 291 17.90 -11.22 27.55
CA MET A 291 17.38 -12.49 28.08
C MET A 291 16.16 -12.99 27.31
N SER A 292 15.19 -12.12 26.99
CA SER A 292 13.98 -12.53 26.26
C SER A 292 14.30 -12.98 24.84
N GLU A 293 15.21 -12.26 24.16
CA GLU A 293 15.73 -12.64 22.84
C GLU A 293 16.41 -14.00 22.89
N MET A 294 17.30 -14.23 23.86
CA MET A 294 17.96 -15.52 24.06
C MET A 294 16.96 -16.65 24.33
N PHE A 295 15.95 -16.43 25.16
CA PHE A 295 14.90 -17.43 25.41
C PHE A 295 14.09 -17.74 24.15
N ALA A 296 13.65 -16.73 23.41
CA ALA A 296 12.86 -16.92 22.20
C ALA A 296 13.66 -17.61 21.10
N TYR A 297 14.92 -17.22 20.91
CA TYR A 297 15.83 -17.86 19.97
C TYR A 297 16.06 -19.34 20.33
N HIS A 298 16.46 -19.64 21.57
CA HIS A 298 16.73 -21.02 21.98
C HIS A 298 15.46 -21.88 22.01
N ALA A 299 14.31 -21.32 22.40
CA ALA A 299 13.03 -22.01 22.31
C ALA A 299 12.70 -22.38 20.86
N THR A 300 12.90 -21.45 19.92
CA THR A 300 12.70 -21.69 18.48
C THR A 300 13.65 -22.76 17.94
N MET A 301 14.93 -22.71 18.28
CA MET A 301 15.90 -23.74 17.88
C MET A 301 15.55 -25.12 18.42
N MET A 302 15.17 -25.22 19.70
CA MET A 302 14.72 -26.49 20.28
C MET A 302 13.45 -26.99 19.60
N SER A 303 12.48 -26.10 19.37
CA SER A 303 11.22 -26.42 18.68
C SER A 303 11.48 -27.00 17.29
N ASN A 304 12.37 -26.37 16.52
CA ASN A 304 12.73 -26.79 15.17
C ASN A 304 13.49 -28.12 15.19
N THR A 305 14.41 -28.31 16.13
CA THR A 305 15.17 -29.56 16.30
C THR A 305 14.26 -30.73 16.64
N LEU A 306 13.28 -30.51 17.53
CA LEU A 306 12.34 -31.53 17.97
C LEU A 306 11.14 -31.70 17.05
N GLY A 307 10.91 -30.78 16.10
CA GLY A 307 9.72 -30.76 15.25
C GLY A 307 8.44 -30.52 16.03
N THR A 308 8.48 -29.67 17.06
CA THR A 308 7.35 -29.37 17.95
C THR A 308 6.79 -27.97 17.74
N SER A 309 5.59 -27.73 18.25
CA SER A 309 4.96 -26.40 18.32
C SER A 309 5.33 -25.69 19.62
N ILE A 310 5.31 -24.36 19.62
CA ILE A 310 5.62 -23.55 20.80
C ILE A 310 4.31 -23.08 21.44
N VAL A 311 4.22 -23.14 22.76
CA VAL A 311 3.10 -22.55 23.52
C VAL A 311 3.64 -21.39 24.35
N VAL A 312 3.04 -20.21 24.22
CA VAL A 312 3.46 -19.00 24.93
C VAL A 312 2.27 -18.31 25.59
N PHE A 313 2.40 -18.03 26.88
CA PHE A 313 1.47 -17.17 27.61
C PHE A 313 2.02 -15.74 27.62
N THR A 314 1.24 -14.78 27.13
CA THR A 314 1.70 -13.39 26.96
C THR A 314 0.60 -12.39 27.30
N LYS A 315 0.96 -11.33 28.04
CA LYS A 315 0.02 -10.26 28.40
C LYS A 315 -0.05 -9.16 27.33
N THR A 316 1.07 -8.87 26.68
CA THR A 316 1.22 -7.75 25.74
C THR A 316 1.59 -8.21 24.33
N GLY A 317 1.54 -9.51 24.05
CA GLY A 317 1.98 -10.07 22.76
C GLY A 317 3.50 -10.17 22.58
N PHE A 318 4.30 -9.39 23.32
CA PHE A 318 5.76 -9.26 23.14
C PHE A 318 6.52 -10.58 22.88
N MET A 319 6.36 -11.58 23.76
CA MET A 319 7.07 -12.85 23.59
C MET A 319 6.60 -13.65 22.37
N ALA A 320 5.31 -13.55 22.00
CA ALA A 320 4.78 -14.22 20.81
C ALA A 320 5.31 -13.59 19.52
N ILE A 321 5.42 -12.25 19.49
CA ILE A 321 6.07 -11.50 18.39
C ILE A 321 7.53 -11.92 18.26
N LEU A 322 8.26 -11.93 19.38
CA LEU A 322 9.68 -12.28 19.41
C LEU A 322 9.94 -13.73 18.97
N LEU A 323 9.06 -14.67 19.37
CA LEU A 323 9.12 -16.05 18.87
C LEU A 323 8.84 -16.14 17.37
N SER A 324 7.80 -15.44 16.87
CA SER A 324 7.49 -15.41 15.43
C SER A 324 8.65 -14.87 14.61
N HIS A 325 9.37 -13.86 15.12
CA HIS A 325 10.51 -13.26 14.45
C HIS A 325 11.61 -14.29 14.12
N TYR A 326 11.85 -15.28 14.97
CA TYR A 326 12.82 -16.35 14.72
C TYR A 326 12.35 -17.44 13.74
N ARG A 327 11.13 -17.30 13.20
CA ARG A 327 10.52 -18.17 12.18
C ARG A 327 10.60 -19.66 12.57
N PRO A 328 9.96 -20.08 13.68
CA PRO A 328 9.86 -21.49 14.04
C PRO A 328 9.14 -22.26 12.94
N SER A 329 9.60 -23.48 12.65
CA SER A 329 8.95 -24.39 11.69
C SER A 329 7.59 -24.87 12.19
N GLY A 330 7.43 -24.93 13.51
CA GLY A 330 6.17 -25.30 14.16
C GLY A 330 5.33 -24.07 14.49
N THR A 331 4.01 -24.26 14.54
CA THR A 331 3.09 -23.21 14.96
C THR A 331 3.40 -22.70 16.37
N VAL A 332 3.31 -21.39 16.57
CA VAL A 332 3.34 -20.77 17.90
C VAL A 332 1.90 -20.49 18.34
N PHE A 333 1.51 -21.11 19.45
CA PHE A 333 0.23 -20.92 20.12
C PHE A 333 0.37 -19.84 21.19
N ALA A 334 -0.15 -18.66 20.91
CA ALA A 334 -0.14 -17.54 21.85
C ALA A 334 -1.44 -17.48 22.65
N PHE A 335 -1.32 -17.47 23.98
CA PHE A 335 -2.44 -17.32 24.92
C PHE A 335 -2.33 -15.96 25.61
N THR A 336 -3.40 -15.17 25.51
CA THR A 336 -3.46 -13.83 26.12
C THR A 336 -4.85 -13.55 26.67
N ASN A 337 -4.91 -12.70 27.70
CA ASN A 337 -6.16 -12.21 28.27
C ASN A 337 -6.57 -10.83 27.70
N VAL A 338 -5.88 -10.34 26.67
CA VAL A 338 -6.13 -9.03 26.04
C VAL A 338 -6.51 -9.21 24.57
N VAL A 339 -7.76 -8.86 24.24
CA VAL A 339 -8.35 -9.08 22.90
C VAL A 339 -7.73 -8.19 21.80
N SER A 340 -7.20 -7.01 22.13
CA SER A 340 -6.61 -6.11 21.12
C SER A 340 -5.32 -6.65 20.50
N PHE A 341 -4.61 -7.56 21.17
CA PHE A 341 -3.37 -8.14 20.63
C PHE A 341 -3.61 -9.34 19.73
N VAL A 342 -4.84 -9.86 19.68
CA VAL A 342 -5.24 -11.03 18.90
C VAL A 342 -4.93 -10.81 17.41
N PHE A 343 -5.34 -9.67 16.88
CA PHE A 343 -5.21 -9.35 15.46
C PHE A 343 -3.78 -8.98 15.07
N CYS A 344 -2.98 -8.47 16.02
CA CYS A 344 -1.56 -8.19 15.77
C CYS A 344 -0.73 -9.46 15.61
N LEU A 345 -1.14 -10.55 16.26
CA LEU A 345 -0.48 -11.84 16.13
C LEU A 345 -0.94 -12.58 14.87
N VAL A 346 -2.16 -12.34 14.38
CA VAL A 346 -2.65 -12.88 13.09
C VAL A 346 -1.86 -12.35 11.89
N VAL A 347 -1.33 -11.12 11.99
CA VAL A 347 -0.43 -10.55 10.96
C VAL A 347 0.94 -11.23 10.94
N LEU A 348 1.30 -11.99 11.98
CA LEU A 348 2.62 -12.62 12.17
C LEU A 348 2.56 -14.17 12.06
N ASP A 349 1.57 -14.71 11.35
CA ASP A 349 1.33 -16.16 11.18
C ASP A 349 1.15 -16.97 12.50
N LEU A 350 0.64 -16.32 13.55
CA LEU A 350 0.41 -16.96 14.86
C LEU A 350 -1.01 -17.52 14.98
N ILE A 351 -1.16 -18.71 15.58
CA ILE A 351 -2.46 -19.22 16.01
C ILE A 351 -2.70 -18.77 17.44
N MET A 352 -3.80 -18.04 17.67
CA MET A 352 -4.10 -17.48 18.97
C MET A 352 -5.37 -18.10 19.57
N LEU A 353 -5.31 -18.42 20.86
CA LEU A 353 -6.39 -19.01 21.64
C LEU A 353 -6.73 -18.07 22.81
N LEU A 354 -7.97 -17.59 22.84
CA LEU A 354 -8.51 -16.87 23.99
C LEU A 354 -8.88 -17.90 25.08
N ALA A 355 -8.39 -17.68 26.30
CA ALA A 355 -8.70 -18.51 27.47
C ALA A 355 -9.57 -17.76 28.47
#